data_AF-A0A7C2EPG6-F1
#
_entry.id   AF-A0A7C2EPG6-F1
#
_cell.length_a   1.000
_cell.length_b   1.000
_cell.length_c   1.000
_cell.angle_alpha   90.00
_cell.angle_beta   90.00
_cell.angle_gamma   90.00
#
_symmetry.space_group_name_H-M   'P 1'
#
loop_
_entity.id
_entity.type
_entity.pdbx_description
1 polymer ?
#
loop_
_entity_poly.entity_id
_entity_poly.type
_entity_poly.pdbx_seq_one_letter_code
_entity_poly.pdbx_strand_id
1 'polypeptide(L)'
;MREATQRIQEVGLLRLRAEVEDLFGGDQAGEAWDRYLEALKAEESGASERERALRQAIFSALRDARVADAMRLKGLPAEEATAELSHSADAVLIPGGVKALRYLSGFGGPNDPQAYLIAFARGVAAQAASSESEWEKRTEVLIEQYERLLRLRRFGQTAGLVTTVTIQTGSETDRDRARRILELLGYRLRRHRGGLRIEMPDEKTFTIRQQLSSALELDERRIAQAIEKGQPFSFVVADEVSPVVLGEKAWTEFLARQRNPLGFAGMLAKDPRAARLYAGLASTGPGVAEMLAQRLGLRRLAGEYADLLFLYGPALALEGGGRCPVPGGASAEAVWRELVGVSPREGSRFIESLLRKHDGDTLAFFSLLHAATPDRQRWFLQTAERARLFYEIMRDAPEWSRGADLRVRKSPIADLFRDLPLSDDGRVRFPGGPEVWQVARGTGELSGIARLAKRAQRAKPAEEEAIVERLARERYRLADLLSQLENFLAGPDRTSPGARARAP
;
A
#
# COMPACT_ATOMS: atom_id res chain seq x y z
N MET A 1 -1.75 -1.81 34.95
CA MET A 1 -2.52 -2.77 34.12
C MET A 1 -3.27 -2.06 33.00
N ARG A 2 -4.37 -1.32 33.22
CA ARG A 2 -5.11 -0.61 32.14
C ARG A 2 -4.24 0.32 31.29
N GLU A 3 -3.41 1.13 31.92
CA GLU A 3 -2.51 2.08 31.25
C GLU A 3 -1.42 1.37 30.42
N ALA A 4 -0.87 0.27 30.93
CA ALA A 4 0.07 -0.58 30.19
C ALA A 4 -0.60 -1.27 28.99
N THR A 5 -1.82 -1.80 29.16
CA THR A 5 -2.59 -2.38 28.06
C THR A 5 -2.96 -1.35 26.99
N GLN A 6 -3.31 -0.13 27.39
CA GLN A 6 -3.62 0.97 26.48
C GLN A 6 -2.38 1.42 25.70
N ARG A 7 -1.22 1.49 26.37
CA ARG A 7 0.06 1.83 25.74
C ARG A 7 0.53 0.75 24.74
N ILE A 8 0.38 -0.53 25.07
CA ILE A 8 0.66 -1.65 24.15
C ILE A 8 -0.26 -1.59 22.91
N GLN A 9 -1.54 -1.25 23.08
CA GLN A 9 -2.47 -1.06 21.96
C GLN A 9 -2.05 0.12 21.07
N GLU A 10 -1.56 1.21 21.66
CA GLU A 10 -1.09 2.39 20.94
C GLU A 10 0.19 2.10 20.13
N VAL A 11 1.17 1.41 20.71
CA VAL A 11 2.39 0.97 20.00
C VAL A 11 2.04 0.01 18.86
N GLY A 12 1.11 -0.92 19.09
CA GLY A 12 0.62 -1.84 18.05
C GLY A 12 -0.06 -1.14 16.87
N LEU A 13 -0.80 -0.05 17.14
CA LEU A 13 -1.42 0.79 16.10
C LEU A 13 -0.38 1.58 15.31
N LEU A 14 0.63 2.15 15.98
CA LEU A 14 1.74 2.87 15.33
C LEU A 14 2.57 1.92 14.46
N ARG A 15 2.82 0.70 14.92
CA ARG A 15 3.44 -0.34 14.11
C ARG A 15 2.63 -0.63 12.86
N LEU A 16 1.34 -0.92 13.02
CA LEU A 16 0.47 -1.24 11.87
C LEU A 16 0.44 -0.09 10.87
N ARG A 17 0.40 1.16 11.35
CA ARG A 17 0.48 2.33 10.49
C ARG A 17 1.82 2.40 9.77
N ALA A 18 2.95 2.23 10.47
CA ALA A 18 4.26 2.24 9.84
C ALA A 18 4.38 1.15 8.78
N GLU A 19 3.98 -0.09 9.08
CA GLU A 19 3.98 -1.20 8.12
C GLU A 19 3.06 -0.92 6.91
N VAL A 20 1.90 -0.29 7.12
CA VAL A 20 0.98 0.08 6.04
C VAL A 20 1.53 1.22 5.19
N GLU A 21 2.03 2.29 5.80
CA GLU A 21 2.64 3.43 5.09
C GLU A 21 3.96 3.03 4.41
N ASP A 22 4.67 2.02 4.92
CA ASP A 22 5.89 1.52 4.31
C ASP A 22 5.66 0.78 2.99
N LEU A 23 4.50 0.11 2.85
CA LEU A 23 4.05 -0.39 1.55
C LEU A 23 3.86 0.74 0.54
N PHE A 24 3.81 1.98 1.02
CA PHE A 24 3.39 3.12 0.26
C PHE A 24 4.52 4.04 -0.17
N GLY A 25 5.59 4.08 0.63
CA GLY A 25 6.79 4.88 0.40
C GLY A 25 6.58 6.38 0.51
N GLY A 26 7.66 7.11 0.26
CA GLY A 26 7.71 8.57 0.37
C GLY A 26 7.73 9.07 1.82
N ASP A 27 7.46 10.36 2.00
CA ASP A 27 7.64 11.05 3.28
C ASP A 27 6.71 10.53 4.37
N GLN A 28 5.49 10.08 4.03
CA GLN A 28 4.54 9.53 4.99
C GLN A 28 5.01 8.19 5.58
N ALA A 29 5.71 7.37 4.79
CA ALA A 29 6.37 6.17 5.30
C ALA A 29 7.46 6.55 6.31
N GLY A 30 8.29 7.56 5.98
CA GLY A 30 9.30 8.11 6.87
C GLY A 30 8.71 8.60 8.20
N GLU A 31 7.69 9.46 8.15
CA GLU A 31 7.01 9.96 9.34
C GLU A 31 6.40 8.85 10.20
N ALA A 32 5.78 7.85 9.57
CA ALA A 32 5.16 6.74 10.29
C ALA A 32 6.21 5.88 11.01
N TRP A 33 7.34 5.60 10.34
CA TRP A 33 8.48 4.92 10.95
C TRP A 33 9.10 5.74 12.08
N ASP A 34 9.29 7.05 11.92
CA ASP A 34 9.85 7.91 12.96
C ASP A 34 8.94 7.93 14.20
N ARG A 35 7.61 8.06 14.02
CA ARG A 35 6.66 7.99 15.14
C ARG A 35 6.69 6.64 15.86
N TYR A 36 6.78 5.54 15.13
CA TYR A 36 6.86 4.21 15.71
C TYR A 36 8.19 3.97 16.45
N LEU A 37 9.31 4.39 15.86
CA LEU A 37 10.64 4.32 16.48
C LEU A 37 10.72 5.16 17.77
N GLU A 38 10.08 6.32 17.79
CA GLU A 38 10.02 7.16 18.99
C GLU A 38 9.22 6.49 20.10
N ALA A 39 8.08 5.87 19.78
CA ALA A 39 7.30 5.10 20.76
C ALA A 39 8.09 3.93 21.36
N LEU A 40 8.90 3.24 20.55
CA LEU A 40 9.77 2.14 21.00
C LEU A 40 10.98 2.60 21.83
N LYS A 41 11.39 3.88 21.80
CA LYS A 41 12.44 4.40 22.70
C LYS A 41 11.99 4.41 24.16
N ALA A 42 10.68 4.49 24.39
CA ALA A 42 10.11 4.57 25.73
C ALA A 42 9.89 3.19 26.39
N GLU A 43 10.18 2.08 25.70
CA GLU A 43 10.06 0.71 26.21
C GLU A 43 11.44 0.04 26.39
N GLU A 44 11.79 -0.34 27.62
CA GLU A 44 13.06 -1.03 27.93
C GLU A 44 13.10 -2.48 27.41
N SER A 45 11.96 -3.13 27.23
CA SER A 45 11.84 -4.54 26.81
C SER A 45 11.84 -4.77 25.29
N GLY A 46 11.87 -3.70 24.49
CA GLY A 46 11.60 -3.74 23.04
C GLY A 46 12.83 -3.79 22.13
N ALA A 47 14.03 -4.11 22.62
CA ALA A 47 15.29 -3.96 21.86
C ALA A 47 15.27 -4.65 20.49
N SER A 48 14.77 -5.89 20.40
CA SER A 48 14.64 -6.63 19.14
C SER A 48 13.60 -6.04 18.18
N GLU A 49 12.47 -5.56 18.73
CA GLU A 49 11.42 -4.92 17.93
C GLU A 49 11.87 -3.56 17.39
N ARG A 50 12.61 -2.80 18.21
CA ARG A 50 13.24 -1.53 17.81
C ARG A 50 14.30 -1.74 16.74
N GLU A 51 15.13 -2.77 16.86
CA GLU A 51 16.12 -3.10 15.83
C GLU A 51 15.44 -3.46 14.50
N ARG A 52 14.34 -4.23 14.54
CA ARG A 52 13.52 -4.52 13.34
C ARG A 52 12.98 -3.23 12.72
N ALA A 53 12.33 -2.39 13.53
CA ALA A 53 11.74 -1.13 13.07
C ALA A 53 12.81 -0.21 12.46
N LEU A 54 14.00 -0.15 13.06
CA LEU A 54 15.09 0.71 12.59
C LEU A 54 15.61 0.25 11.22
N ARG A 55 15.79 -1.06 11.04
CA ARG A 55 16.21 -1.62 9.74
C ARG A 55 15.17 -1.36 8.66
N GLN A 56 13.88 -1.55 8.96
CA GLN A 56 12.82 -1.30 8.00
C GLN A 56 12.73 0.18 7.63
N ALA A 57 12.87 1.08 8.60
CA ALA A 57 12.91 2.52 8.37
C ALA A 57 14.11 2.94 7.50
N ILE A 58 15.31 2.39 7.75
CA ILE A 58 16.50 2.63 6.92
C ILE A 58 16.27 2.12 5.50
N PHE A 59 15.74 0.90 5.34
CA PHE A 59 15.45 0.33 4.03
C PHE A 59 14.44 1.20 3.27
N SER A 60 13.35 1.58 3.94
CA SER A 60 12.32 2.49 3.43
C SER A 60 12.93 3.79 2.91
N ALA A 61 13.78 4.43 3.72
CA ALA A 61 14.46 5.66 3.34
C ALA A 61 15.40 5.47 2.15
N LEU A 62 16.17 4.39 2.09
CA LEU A 62 17.05 4.08 0.96
C LEU A 62 16.27 3.82 -0.33
N ARG A 63 15.19 3.04 -0.24
CA ARG A 63 14.27 2.76 -1.36
C ARG A 63 13.70 4.06 -1.92
N ASP A 64 13.25 4.95 -1.04
CA ASP A 64 12.63 6.21 -1.42
C ASP A 64 13.65 7.30 -1.79
N ALA A 65 14.94 6.96 -1.92
CA ALA A 65 16.05 7.88 -2.17
C ALA A 65 16.19 9.01 -1.12
N ARG A 66 15.64 8.83 0.08
CA ARG A 66 15.80 9.71 1.25
C ARG A 66 17.10 9.39 1.98
N VAL A 67 18.23 9.60 1.30
CA VAL A 67 19.57 9.19 1.79
C VAL A 67 19.90 9.87 3.13
N ALA A 68 19.54 11.15 3.30
CA ALA A 68 19.74 11.88 4.55
C ALA A 68 19.03 11.21 5.75
N ASP A 69 17.78 10.75 5.56
CA ASP A 69 17.05 10.01 6.59
C ASP A 69 17.69 8.67 6.91
N ALA A 70 18.13 7.93 5.88
CA ALA A 70 18.83 6.66 6.07
C ALA A 70 20.14 6.86 6.86
N MET A 71 20.90 7.92 6.57
CA MET A 71 22.13 8.27 7.29
C MET A 71 21.85 8.68 8.73
N ARG A 72 20.83 9.53 8.96
CA ARG A 72 20.35 9.92 10.30
C ARG A 72 19.98 8.68 11.14
N LEU A 73 19.20 7.77 10.58
CA LEU A 73 18.77 6.54 11.25
C LEU A 73 19.96 5.59 11.53
N LYS A 74 21.02 5.65 10.72
CA LYS A 74 22.29 4.95 10.98
C LYS A 74 23.23 5.65 11.97
N GLY A 75 22.92 6.88 12.40
CA GLY A 75 23.81 7.68 13.25
C GLY A 75 25.06 8.19 12.53
N LEU A 76 25.01 8.33 11.21
CA LEU A 76 26.10 8.86 10.38
C LEU A 76 25.88 10.36 10.12
N PRO A 77 26.95 11.18 10.05
CA PRO A 77 26.83 12.60 9.74
C PRO A 77 26.21 12.80 8.34
N ALA A 78 25.25 13.71 8.22
CA ALA A 78 24.45 13.92 7.01
C ALA A 78 25.19 14.62 5.85
N GLU A 79 26.52 14.75 5.92
CA GLU A 79 27.31 15.65 5.06
C GLU A 79 27.72 15.12 3.69
N GLU A 80 27.30 13.91 3.29
CA GLU A 80 27.53 13.42 1.92
C GLU A 80 26.30 12.72 1.36
N ALA A 81 25.34 13.50 0.84
CA ALA A 81 24.46 13.13 -0.28
C ALA A 81 23.38 14.21 -0.51
N THR A 82 23.75 15.32 -1.14
CA THR A 82 22.79 16.20 -1.81
C THR A 82 22.75 15.83 -3.29
N ALA A 83 21.78 14.99 -3.64
CA ALA A 83 21.24 14.94 -4.98
C ALA A 83 19.72 14.92 -4.83
N GLU A 84 19.15 16.08 -4.54
CA GLU A 84 17.74 16.32 -4.82
C GLU A 84 17.54 16.06 -6.30
N LEU A 85 16.87 14.95 -6.65
CA LEU A 85 16.42 14.70 -8.01
C LEU A 85 15.37 15.76 -8.34
N SER A 86 15.82 16.85 -8.93
CA SER A 86 15.02 17.94 -9.46
C SER A 86 14.01 17.40 -10.47
N HIS A 87 12.79 17.08 -10.02
CA HIS A 87 11.68 16.82 -10.92
C HIS A 87 11.02 18.14 -11.31
N SER A 88 11.68 18.90 -12.19
CA SER A 88 11.09 20.06 -12.86
C SER A 88 11.10 19.82 -14.36
N ALA A 89 10.01 19.20 -14.86
CA ALA A 89 9.50 19.30 -16.25
C ALA A 89 8.28 18.40 -16.54
N ASP A 90 7.96 17.39 -15.72
CA ASP A 90 6.98 16.35 -16.08
C ASP A 90 5.86 16.19 -15.03
N ALA A 91 5.00 17.21 -14.91
CA ALA A 91 3.89 17.24 -13.96
C ALA A 91 2.52 17.18 -14.65
N VAL A 92 1.56 16.48 -14.05
CA VAL A 92 0.19 16.37 -14.54
C VAL A 92 -0.73 17.38 -13.85
N LEU A 93 -1.71 17.91 -14.58
CA LEU A 93 -2.75 18.78 -14.03
C LEU A 93 -3.80 17.96 -13.26
N ILE A 94 -4.18 18.44 -12.08
CA ILE A 94 -5.32 17.98 -11.29
C ILE A 94 -6.38 19.09 -11.31
N PRO A 95 -7.41 19.00 -12.17
CA PRO A 95 -8.44 20.04 -12.24
C PRO A 95 -9.16 20.21 -10.89
N GLY A 96 -9.33 21.43 -10.42
CA GLY A 96 -9.91 21.70 -9.10
C GLY A 96 -9.08 21.20 -7.90
N GLY A 97 -7.85 20.75 -8.14
CA GLY A 97 -6.87 20.37 -7.11
C GLY A 97 -7.17 19.05 -6.40
N VAL A 98 -6.25 18.64 -5.52
CA VAL A 98 -6.39 17.43 -4.68
C VAL A 98 -7.69 17.45 -3.90
N LYS A 99 -8.08 18.61 -3.40
CA LYS A 99 -9.28 18.77 -2.57
C LYS A 99 -10.56 18.32 -3.28
N ALA A 100 -10.78 18.78 -4.51
CA ALA A 100 -11.96 18.39 -5.27
C ALA A 100 -11.92 16.90 -5.63
N LEU A 101 -10.74 16.39 -6.04
CA LEU A 101 -10.58 14.97 -6.38
C LEU A 101 -10.84 14.08 -5.17
N ARG A 102 -10.33 14.47 -3.99
CA ARG A 102 -10.55 13.79 -2.72
C ARG A 102 -12.01 13.72 -2.34
N TYR A 103 -12.71 14.85 -2.40
CA TYR A 103 -14.12 14.91 -2.06
C TYR A 103 -14.96 14.08 -3.04
N LEU A 104 -14.76 14.25 -4.35
CA LEU A 104 -15.58 13.62 -5.39
C LEU A 104 -15.31 12.12 -5.51
N SER A 105 -14.06 11.68 -5.35
CA SER A 105 -13.72 10.25 -5.35
C SER A 105 -14.17 9.54 -4.08
N GLY A 106 -14.22 10.26 -2.95
CA GLY A 106 -14.49 9.72 -1.62
C GLY A 106 -13.31 8.93 -1.04
N PHE A 107 -12.12 9.02 -1.64
CA PHE A 107 -10.91 8.44 -1.08
C PHE A 107 -10.25 9.42 -0.12
N GLY A 108 -9.88 8.95 1.07
CA GLY A 108 -9.00 9.71 1.97
C GLY A 108 -7.57 9.77 1.41
N GLY A 109 -6.73 10.62 2.01
CA GLY A 109 -5.33 10.72 1.63
C GLY A 109 -4.69 12.04 2.06
N PRO A 110 -3.37 12.16 1.85
CA PRO A 110 -2.60 13.36 2.18
C PRO A 110 -3.03 14.57 1.33
N ASN A 111 -2.60 15.77 1.71
CA ASN A 111 -2.83 16.99 0.94
C ASN A 111 -1.79 17.20 -0.16
N ASP A 112 -0.63 16.56 -0.06
CA ASP A 112 0.39 16.61 -1.11
C ASP A 112 -0.15 15.99 -2.42
N PRO A 113 -0.04 16.66 -3.59
CA PRO A 113 -0.58 16.17 -4.85
C PRO A 113 -0.05 14.82 -5.30
N GLN A 114 1.26 14.58 -5.17
CA GLN A 114 1.87 13.34 -5.64
C GLN A 114 1.47 12.18 -4.74
N ALA A 115 1.61 12.36 -3.43
CA ALA A 115 1.21 11.36 -2.45
C ALA A 115 -0.29 11.07 -2.53
N TYR A 116 -1.12 12.08 -2.81
CA TYR A 116 -2.55 11.88 -3.01
C TYR A 116 -2.86 11.08 -4.29
N LEU A 117 -2.21 11.35 -5.43
CA LEU A 117 -2.40 10.56 -6.65
C LEU A 117 -2.02 9.09 -6.45
N ILE A 118 -0.98 8.81 -5.66
CA ILE A 118 -0.59 7.44 -5.30
C ILE A 118 -1.69 6.81 -4.43
N ALA A 119 -2.19 7.50 -3.40
CA ALA A 119 -3.30 7.03 -2.57
C ALA A 119 -4.58 6.80 -3.38
N PHE A 120 -4.89 7.70 -4.30
CA PHE A 120 -6.01 7.60 -5.24
C PHE A 120 -5.90 6.32 -6.07
N ALA A 121 -4.74 6.06 -6.70
CA ALA A 121 -4.51 4.86 -7.50
C ALA A 121 -4.71 3.56 -6.70
N ARG A 122 -4.32 3.54 -5.42
CA ARG A 122 -4.58 2.41 -4.52
C ARG A 122 -6.05 2.26 -4.19
N GLY A 123 -6.74 3.37 -3.94
CA GLY A 123 -8.19 3.39 -3.73
C GLY A 123 -8.93 2.79 -4.92
N VAL A 124 -8.55 3.19 -6.14
CA VAL A 124 -9.05 2.62 -7.39
C VAL A 124 -8.80 1.12 -7.44
N ALA A 125 -7.55 0.68 -7.26
CA ALA A 125 -7.17 -0.73 -7.33
C ALA A 125 -7.95 -1.61 -6.35
N ALA A 126 -8.19 -1.12 -5.12
CA ALA A 126 -8.91 -1.83 -4.07
C ALA A 126 -10.43 -1.92 -4.34
N GLN A 127 -11.05 -0.82 -4.79
CA GLN A 127 -12.47 -0.80 -5.13
C GLN A 127 -12.76 -1.67 -6.35
N ALA A 128 -11.95 -1.53 -7.41
CA ALA A 128 -12.09 -2.33 -8.63
C ALA A 128 -11.90 -3.83 -8.38
N ALA A 129 -10.99 -4.21 -7.47
CA ALA A 129 -10.81 -5.61 -7.08
C ALA A 129 -11.99 -6.18 -6.26
N SER A 130 -12.82 -5.31 -5.66
CA SER A 130 -13.99 -5.73 -4.88
C SER A 130 -15.23 -5.89 -5.77
N SER A 131 -15.46 -4.96 -6.70
CA SER A 131 -16.52 -5.06 -7.71
C SER A 131 -16.19 -4.16 -8.90
N GLU A 132 -15.84 -4.77 -10.03
CA GLU A 132 -15.47 -4.04 -11.26
C GLU A 132 -16.64 -3.23 -11.82
N SER A 133 -17.85 -3.82 -11.86
CA SER A 133 -19.04 -3.14 -12.39
C SER A 133 -19.49 -1.95 -11.52
N GLU A 134 -19.40 -2.07 -10.20
CA GLU A 134 -19.70 -0.93 -9.31
C GLU A 134 -18.66 0.17 -9.45
N TRP A 135 -17.38 -0.22 -9.59
CA TRP A 135 -16.31 0.73 -9.82
C TRP A 135 -16.46 1.49 -11.14
N GLU A 136 -16.86 0.82 -12.22
CA GLU A 136 -17.11 1.44 -13.52
C GLU A 136 -18.20 2.52 -13.42
N LYS A 137 -19.35 2.19 -12.80
CA LYS A 137 -20.44 3.16 -12.56
C LYS A 137 -19.97 4.35 -11.73
N ARG A 138 -19.17 4.11 -10.69
CA ARG A 138 -18.63 5.18 -9.84
C ARG A 138 -17.65 6.08 -10.61
N THR A 139 -16.86 5.49 -11.51
CA THR A 139 -15.94 6.22 -12.38
C THR A 139 -16.69 7.09 -13.38
N GLU A 140 -17.80 6.61 -13.97
CA GLU A 140 -18.65 7.42 -14.86
C GLU A 140 -19.19 8.66 -14.14
N VAL A 141 -19.72 8.49 -12.92
CA VAL A 141 -20.20 9.60 -12.10
C VAL A 141 -19.07 10.59 -11.80
N LEU A 142 -17.88 10.11 -11.42
CA LEU A 142 -16.72 10.96 -11.17
C LEU A 142 -16.35 11.79 -12.41
N ILE A 143 -16.27 11.15 -13.58
CA ILE A 143 -15.97 11.82 -14.85
C ILE A 143 -17.02 12.88 -15.18
N GLU A 144 -18.32 12.59 -14.99
CA GLU A 144 -19.39 13.55 -15.23
C GLU A 144 -19.26 14.81 -14.35
N GLN A 145 -18.91 14.65 -13.06
CA GLN A 145 -18.68 15.81 -12.18
C GLN A 145 -17.50 16.65 -12.65
N TYR A 146 -16.44 16.01 -13.16
CA TYR A 146 -15.28 16.71 -13.72
C TYR A 146 -15.60 17.43 -15.03
N GLU A 147 -16.45 16.86 -15.90
CA GLU A 147 -16.95 17.59 -17.07
C GLU A 147 -17.70 18.85 -16.66
N ARG A 148 -18.54 18.77 -15.62
CA ARG A 148 -19.29 19.93 -15.10
C ARG A 148 -18.35 20.98 -14.52
N LEU A 149 -17.34 20.55 -13.74
CA LEU A 149 -16.29 21.44 -13.23
C LEU A 149 -15.58 22.19 -14.37
N LEU A 150 -15.18 21.49 -15.43
CA LEU A 150 -14.54 22.13 -16.58
C LEU A 150 -15.50 23.06 -17.34
N ARG A 151 -16.79 22.71 -17.46
CA ARG A 151 -17.81 23.62 -18.03
C ARG A 151 -17.99 24.88 -17.17
N LEU A 152 -17.98 24.76 -15.83
CA LEU A 152 -18.02 25.91 -14.92
C LEU A 152 -16.84 26.86 -15.14
N ARG A 153 -15.64 26.29 -15.30
CA ARG A 153 -14.42 27.09 -15.53
C ARG A 153 -14.50 27.97 -16.78
N ARG A 154 -15.22 27.55 -17.82
CA ARG A 154 -15.43 28.35 -19.05
C ARG A 154 -16.19 29.66 -18.79
N PHE A 155 -16.90 29.76 -17.66
CA PHE A 155 -17.55 30.99 -17.22
C PHE A 155 -16.68 31.84 -16.29
N GLY A 156 -15.46 31.43 -15.97
CA GLY A 156 -14.56 32.18 -15.12
C GLY A 156 -13.48 32.94 -15.87
N GLN A 157 -12.77 33.79 -15.13
CA GLN A 157 -11.52 34.39 -15.58
C GLN A 157 -10.36 33.56 -15.00
N THR A 158 -9.47 33.07 -15.86
CA THR A 158 -8.35 32.22 -15.46
C THR A 158 -7.05 33.01 -15.44
N ALA A 159 -6.34 32.94 -14.32
CA ALA A 159 -4.98 33.43 -14.15
C ALA A 159 -4.12 32.29 -13.59
N GLY A 160 -3.20 31.77 -14.41
CA GLY A 160 -2.43 30.57 -14.05
C GLY A 160 -3.33 29.37 -13.78
N LEU A 161 -3.18 28.75 -12.60
CA LEU A 161 -3.97 27.60 -12.15
C LEU A 161 -5.29 27.99 -11.46
N VAL A 162 -5.61 29.28 -11.37
CA VAL A 162 -6.77 29.77 -10.61
C VAL A 162 -7.82 30.29 -11.58
N THR A 163 -9.02 29.72 -11.54
CA THR A 163 -10.20 30.24 -12.25
C THR A 163 -11.17 30.88 -11.25
N THR A 164 -11.43 32.17 -11.39
CA THR A 164 -12.47 32.86 -10.60
C THR A 164 -13.77 32.90 -11.40
N VAL A 165 -14.83 32.30 -10.86
CA VAL A 165 -16.17 32.31 -11.47
C VAL A 165 -17.04 33.31 -10.71
N THR A 166 -17.68 34.23 -11.43
CA THR A 166 -18.53 35.27 -10.85
C THR A 166 -19.96 35.11 -11.34
N ILE A 167 -20.91 35.08 -10.41
CA ILE A 167 -22.34 35.07 -10.64
C ILE A 167 -22.85 36.50 -10.43
N GLN A 168 -23.45 37.08 -11.46
CA GLN A 168 -24.04 38.43 -11.45
C GLN A 168 -25.43 38.39 -12.08
N THR A 169 -26.32 39.29 -11.68
CA THR A 169 -27.71 39.31 -12.17
C THR A 169 -28.20 40.70 -12.60
N GLY A 170 -27.28 41.66 -12.81
CA GLY A 170 -27.58 43.06 -13.09
C GLY A 170 -28.24 43.29 -14.46
N SER A 171 -27.70 42.69 -15.51
CA SER A 171 -28.27 42.74 -16.87
C SER A 171 -28.99 41.44 -17.27
N GLU A 172 -29.65 41.43 -18.42
CA GLU A 172 -30.25 40.21 -18.98
C GLU A 172 -29.19 39.18 -19.39
N THR A 173 -28.08 39.63 -19.98
CA THR A 173 -26.93 38.80 -20.32
C THR A 173 -26.28 38.19 -19.08
N ASP A 174 -26.16 38.97 -17.99
CA ASP A 174 -25.65 38.46 -16.71
C ASP A 174 -26.60 37.40 -16.11
N ARG A 175 -27.92 37.64 -16.17
CA ARG A 175 -28.93 36.69 -15.71
C ARG A 175 -28.88 35.37 -16.48
N ASP A 176 -28.66 35.41 -17.79
CA ASP A 176 -28.52 34.20 -18.61
C ASP A 176 -27.23 33.44 -18.29
N ARG A 177 -26.12 34.14 -18.08
CA ARG A 177 -24.86 33.55 -17.63
C ARG A 177 -24.99 32.94 -16.23
N ALA A 178 -25.59 33.65 -15.29
CA ALA A 178 -25.86 33.18 -13.94
C ALA A 178 -26.74 31.94 -13.93
N ARG A 179 -27.77 31.87 -14.79
CA ARG A 179 -28.63 30.68 -14.93
C ARG A 179 -27.79 29.45 -15.29
N ARG A 180 -26.90 29.55 -16.27
CA ARG A 180 -26.04 28.44 -16.71
C ARG A 180 -25.04 28.01 -15.63
N ILE A 181 -24.43 28.96 -14.92
CA ILE A 181 -23.51 28.66 -13.81
C ILE A 181 -24.26 27.95 -12.68
N LEU A 182 -25.43 28.47 -12.29
CA LEU A 182 -26.27 27.89 -11.24
C LEU A 182 -26.75 26.49 -11.60
N GLU A 183 -27.18 26.26 -12.85
CA GLU A 183 -27.58 24.93 -13.33
C GLU A 183 -26.44 23.90 -13.19
N LEU A 184 -25.20 24.28 -13.52
CA LEU A 184 -24.03 23.41 -13.35
C LEU A 184 -23.68 23.13 -11.88
N LEU A 185 -24.04 24.03 -10.96
CA LEU A 185 -23.89 23.86 -9.51
C LEU A 185 -25.07 23.12 -8.85
N GLY A 186 -26.09 22.76 -9.63
CA GLY A 186 -27.27 22.10 -9.13
C GLY A 186 -28.32 23.05 -8.54
N TYR A 187 -28.43 24.27 -9.07
CA TYR A 187 -29.43 25.27 -8.68
C TYR A 187 -30.23 25.74 -9.90
N ARG A 188 -31.44 26.24 -9.66
CA ARG A 188 -32.26 26.91 -10.68
C ARG A 188 -32.57 28.33 -10.25
N LEU A 189 -32.29 29.30 -11.12
CA LEU A 189 -32.65 30.70 -10.89
C LEU A 189 -34.14 30.92 -11.19
N ARG A 190 -34.90 31.43 -10.23
CA ARG A 190 -36.32 31.78 -10.37
C ARG A 190 -36.59 33.23 -10.00
N ARG A 191 -37.63 33.79 -10.61
CA ARG A 191 -38.25 35.05 -10.17
C ARG A 191 -39.38 34.74 -9.21
N HIS A 192 -39.37 35.36 -8.04
CA HIS A 192 -40.42 35.22 -7.04
C HIS A 192 -40.73 36.58 -6.41
N ARG A 193 -41.99 37.03 -6.46
CA ARG A 193 -42.47 38.31 -5.90
C ARG A 193 -41.59 39.53 -6.26
N GLY A 194 -41.14 39.61 -7.51
CA GLY A 194 -40.32 40.73 -8.00
C GLY A 194 -38.81 40.63 -7.73
N GLY A 195 -38.36 39.63 -6.96
CA GLY A 195 -36.93 39.36 -6.69
C GLY A 195 -36.43 38.07 -7.36
N LEU A 196 -35.10 37.88 -7.37
CA LEU A 196 -34.44 36.66 -7.85
C LEU A 196 -34.09 35.74 -6.68
N ARG A 197 -34.28 34.42 -6.85
CA ARG A 197 -33.93 33.38 -5.87
C ARG A 197 -33.38 32.13 -6.54
N ILE A 198 -32.62 31.36 -5.79
CA ILE A 198 -32.21 30.00 -6.18
C ILE A 198 -33.16 28.98 -5.57
N GLU A 199 -33.50 27.96 -6.36
CA GLU A 199 -34.30 26.82 -5.93
C GLU A 199 -33.61 25.51 -6.33
N MET A 200 -33.96 24.43 -5.62
CA MET A 200 -33.56 23.09 -5.99
C MET A 200 -34.66 22.44 -6.84
N PRO A 201 -34.38 22.06 -8.08
CA PRO A 201 -35.42 21.64 -9.01
C PRO A 201 -35.87 20.17 -8.84
N ASP A 202 -34.99 19.24 -8.45
CA ASP A 202 -35.29 17.81 -8.28
C ASP A 202 -34.20 17.04 -7.49
N GLU A 203 -34.44 15.75 -7.25
CA GLU A 203 -33.56 14.82 -6.51
C GLU A 203 -32.23 14.49 -7.25
N LYS A 204 -32.23 14.46 -8.58
CA LYS A 204 -30.98 14.31 -9.35
C LYS A 204 -30.07 15.50 -9.11
N THR A 205 -30.64 16.69 -9.10
CA THR A 205 -29.96 17.96 -8.86
C THR A 205 -29.44 18.08 -7.42
N PHE A 206 -30.14 17.47 -6.45
CA PHE A 206 -29.64 17.33 -5.07
C PHE A 206 -28.29 16.60 -5.02
N THR A 207 -28.14 15.52 -5.80
CA THR A 207 -26.89 14.74 -5.86
C THR A 207 -25.75 15.57 -6.47
N ILE A 208 -26.03 16.35 -7.53
CA ILE A 208 -25.06 17.28 -8.14
C ILE A 208 -24.54 18.27 -7.11
N ARG A 209 -25.46 18.89 -6.37
CA ARG A 209 -25.15 19.89 -5.34
C ARG A 209 -24.34 19.27 -4.21
N GLN A 210 -24.75 18.12 -3.69
CA GLN A 210 -24.06 17.43 -2.59
C GLN A 210 -22.62 17.07 -2.96
N GLN A 211 -22.36 16.81 -4.24
CA GLN A 211 -21.04 16.42 -4.74
C GLN A 211 -20.20 17.66 -5.12
N LEU A 212 -20.56 18.39 -6.16
CA LEU A 212 -19.70 19.42 -6.76
C LEU A 212 -19.65 20.72 -5.93
N SER A 213 -20.79 21.21 -5.46
CA SER A 213 -20.81 22.46 -4.65
C SER A 213 -20.09 22.27 -3.32
N SER A 214 -20.19 21.09 -2.71
CA SER A 214 -19.44 20.75 -1.51
C SER A 214 -17.94 20.57 -1.77
N ALA A 215 -17.56 19.94 -2.90
CA ALA A 215 -16.16 19.81 -3.31
C ALA A 215 -15.49 21.19 -3.49
N LEU A 216 -16.25 22.19 -3.92
CA LEU A 216 -15.85 23.58 -4.08
C LEU A 216 -16.06 24.43 -2.81
N GLU A 217 -16.56 23.85 -1.72
CA GLU A 217 -16.89 24.53 -0.45
C GLU A 217 -17.80 25.76 -0.62
N LEU A 218 -18.78 25.63 -1.50
CA LEU A 218 -19.74 26.70 -1.71
C LEU A 218 -20.79 26.75 -0.59
N ASP A 219 -20.95 27.92 0.02
CA ASP A 219 -22.02 28.18 0.96
C ASP A 219 -23.29 28.62 0.23
N GLU A 220 -24.25 27.71 0.14
CA GLU A 220 -25.57 27.92 -0.46
C GLU A 220 -26.27 29.17 0.10
N ARG A 221 -26.17 29.44 1.40
CA ARG A 221 -26.81 30.58 2.03
C ARG A 221 -26.20 31.89 1.54
N ARG A 222 -24.88 31.90 1.33
CA ARG A 222 -24.17 33.08 0.78
C ARG A 222 -24.50 33.30 -0.69
N ILE A 223 -24.62 32.23 -1.48
CA ILE A 223 -25.06 32.32 -2.88
C ILE A 223 -26.48 32.91 -2.93
N ALA A 224 -27.42 32.35 -2.16
CA ALA A 224 -28.80 32.81 -2.12
C ALA A 224 -28.88 34.28 -1.70
N GLN A 225 -28.19 34.65 -0.63
CA GLN A 225 -28.18 36.02 -0.11
C GLN A 225 -27.61 37.03 -1.11
N ALA A 226 -26.55 36.67 -1.82
CA ALA A 226 -25.96 37.54 -2.84
C ALA A 226 -26.94 37.77 -4.00
N ILE A 227 -27.57 36.71 -4.50
CA ILE A 227 -28.56 36.79 -5.60
C ILE A 227 -29.79 37.59 -5.20
N GLU A 228 -30.33 37.36 -3.99
CA GLU A 228 -31.49 38.11 -3.48
C GLU A 228 -31.19 39.62 -3.36
N LYS A 229 -29.95 39.98 -3.01
CA LYS A 229 -29.50 41.37 -2.90
C LYS A 229 -29.03 41.97 -4.23
N GLY A 230 -29.03 41.20 -5.32
CA GLY A 230 -28.46 41.61 -6.61
C GLY A 230 -26.95 41.85 -6.56
N GLN A 231 -26.25 41.30 -5.57
CA GLN A 231 -24.81 41.43 -5.39
C GLN A 231 -24.06 40.33 -6.16
N PRO A 232 -22.89 40.64 -6.74
CA PRO A 232 -22.01 39.62 -7.31
C PRO A 232 -21.59 38.59 -6.24
N PHE A 233 -21.60 37.32 -6.61
CA PHE A 233 -20.98 36.24 -5.83
C PHE A 233 -19.83 35.65 -6.64
N SER A 234 -18.65 35.50 -6.03
CA SER A 234 -17.49 34.88 -6.68
C SER A 234 -17.01 33.68 -5.89
N PHE A 235 -16.55 32.66 -6.61
CA PHE A 235 -15.85 31.51 -6.04
C PHE A 235 -14.67 31.12 -6.93
N VAL A 236 -13.75 30.34 -6.35
CA VAL A 236 -12.50 29.97 -6.99
C VAL A 236 -12.49 28.47 -7.27
N VAL A 237 -12.05 28.12 -8.47
CA VAL A 237 -11.61 26.77 -8.84
C VAL A 237 -10.10 26.84 -8.99
N ALA A 238 -9.37 26.24 -8.03
CA ALA A 238 -7.92 26.17 -8.06
C ALA A 238 -7.49 24.79 -8.57
N ASP A 239 -6.82 24.76 -9.71
CA ASP A 239 -6.12 23.56 -10.16
C ASP A 239 -4.81 23.38 -9.39
N GLU A 240 -4.31 22.15 -9.34
CA GLU A 240 -2.98 21.85 -8.84
C GLU A 240 -2.21 21.06 -9.89
N VAL A 241 -0.88 21.09 -9.81
CA VAL A 241 -0.01 20.24 -10.63
C VAL A 241 0.74 19.28 -9.73
N SER A 242 0.96 18.06 -10.22
CA SER A 242 1.67 17.02 -9.48
C SER A 242 2.75 16.40 -10.34
N PRO A 243 3.99 16.26 -9.87
CA PRO A 243 4.90 15.31 -10.49
C PRO A 243 4.28 13.90 -10.40
N VAL A 244 4.58 13.07 -11.39
CA VAL A 244 4.16 11.66 -11.41
C VAL A 244 5.38 10.78 -11.61
N VAL A 245 5.31 9.56 -11.09
CA VAL A 245 6.36 8.55 -11.24
C VAL A 245 6.69 8.37 -12.73
N LEU A 246 7.98 8.48 -13.08
CA LEU A 246 8.53 8.46 -14.46
C LEU A 246 8.17 9.66 -15.34
N GLY A 247 7.44 10.64 -14.80
CA GLY A 247 7.01 11.83 -15.53
C GLY A 247 5.85 11.58 -16.49
N GLU A 248 5.06 12.63 -16.78
CA GLU A 248 3.88 12.56 -17.65
C GLU A 248 4.18 11.93 -19.03
N LYS A 249 5.34 12.26 -19.62
CA LYS A 249 5.74 11.76 -20.94
C LYS A 249 5.78 10.23 -21.02
N ALA A 250 6.20 9.56 -19.96
CA ALA A 250 6.22 8.10 -19.91
C ALA A 250 4.81 7.50 -20.06
N TRP A 251 3.79 8.21 -19.60
CA TRP A 251 2.38 7.76 -19.60
C TRP A 251 1.57 8.20 -20.82
N THR A 252 2.19 8.87 -21.79
CA THR A 252 1.50 9.44 -22.98
C THR A 252 0.61 8.43 -23.71
N GLU A 253 1.06 7.18 -23.88
CA GLU A 253 0.28 6.14 -24.56
C GLU A 253 -1.02 5.81 -23.80
N PHE A 254 -0.96 5.74 -22.45
CA PHE A 254 -2.12 5.47 -21.61
C PHE A 254 -3.10 6.65 -21.65
N LEU A 255 -2.59 7.87 -21.55
CA LEU A 255 -3.38 9.10 -21.64
C LEU A 255 -4.08 9.24 -23.00
N ALA A 256 -3.39 8.88 -24.10
CA ALA A 256 -3.96 8.94 -25.45
C ALA A 256 -5.14 7.97 -25.64
N ARG A 257 -5.09 6.79 -25.00
CA ARG A 257 -6.18 5.78 -25.04
C ARG A 257 -7.38 6.16 -24.19
N GLN A 258 -7.17 6.94 -23.13
CA GLN A 258 -8.19 7.25 -22.12
C GLN A 258 -8.38 8.76 -21.96
N ARG A 259 -8.61 9.50 -23.06
CA ARG A 259 -8.90 10.94 -22.97
C ARG A 259 -10.12 11.18 -22.09
N ASN A 260 -9.96 12.03 -21.09
CA ASN A 260 -10.97 12.29 -20.09
C ASN A 260 -10.72 13.66 -19.43
N PRO A 261 -11.76 14.29 -18.85
CA PRO A 261 -11.65 15.63 -18.24
C PRO A 261 -10.78 15.68 -16.97
N LEU A 262 -10.51 14.54 -16.34
CA LEU A 262 -9.69 14.41 -15.13
C LEU A 262 -8.21 14.07 -15.46
N GLY A 263 -7.85 14.01 -16.74
CA GLY A 263 -6.47 13.77 -17.19
C GLY A 263 -5.89 12.47 -16.61
N PHE A 264 -4.72 12.57 -16.00
CA PHE A 264 -4.00 11.43 -15.42
C PHE A 264 -4.82 10.68 -14.37
N ALA A 265 -5.44 11.39 -13.42
CA ALA A 265 -6.26 10.75 -12.40
C ALA A 265 -7.47 10.01 -13.00
N GLY A 266 -8.05 10.51 -14.09
CA GLY A 266 -9.15 9.80 -14.75
C GLY A 266 -8.69 8.62 -15.59
N MET A 267 -7.44 8.64 -16.09
CA MET A 267 -6.81 7.47 -16.70
C MET A 267 -6.63 6.37 -15.65
N LEU A 268 -6.12 6.70 -14.46
CA LEU A 268 -6.04 5.75 -13.35
C LEU A 268 -7.42 5.22 -12.95
N ALA A 269 -8.43 6.10 -12.87
CA ALA A 269 -9.79 5.70 -12.49
C ALA A 269 -10.41 4.71 -13.49
N LYS A 270 -10.24 4.97 -14.79
CA LYS A 270 -10.79 4.15 -15.88
C LYS A 270 -10.02 2.85 -16.12
N ASP A 271 -8.74 2.81 -15.79
CA ASP A 271 -7.88 1.64 -15.95
C ASP A 271 -7.28 1.22 -14.59
N PRO A 272 -7.96 0.32 -13.85
CA PRO A 272 -7.45 -0.20 -12.59
C PRO A 272 -6.09 -0.91 -12.70
N ARG A 273 -5.71 -1.41 -13.89
CA ARG A 273 -4.38 -2.00 -14.11
C ARG A 273 -3.32 -0.92 -14.16
N ALA A 274 -3.58 0.19 -14.85
CA ALA A 274 -2.72 1.36 -14.82
C ALA A 274 -2.61 1.94 -13.39
N ALA A 275 -3.71 1.94 -12.62
CA ALA A 275 -3.70 2.34 -11.21
C ALA A 275 -2.78 1.45 -10.35
N ARG A 276 -2.87 0.12 -10.51
CA ARG A 276 -1.97 -0.82 -9.82
C ARG A 276 -0.52 -0.63 -10.22
N LEU A 277 -0.24 -0.49 -11.51
CA LEU A 277 1.10 -0.23 -12.00
C LEU A 277 1.66 1.07 -11.42
N TYR A 278 0.91 2.16 -11.48
CA TYR A 278 1.35 3.46 -10.96
C TYR A 278 1.67 3.39 -9.47
N ALA A 279 0.76 2.82 -8.66
CA ALA A 279 0.96 2.65 -7.23
C ALA A 279 2.12 1.69 -6.89
N GLY A 280 2.30 0.64 -7.70
CA GLY A 280 3.39 -0.33 -7.57
C GLY A 280 4.74 0.32 -7.84
N LEU A 281 4.90 0.98 -8.99
CA LEU A 281 6.12 1.71 -9.35
C LEU A 281 6.47 2.80 -8.33
N ALA A 282 5.47 3.55 -7.86
CA ALA A 282 5.64 4.55 -6.81
C ALA A 282 6.26 3.97 -5.53
N SER A 283 5.92 2.72 -5.20
CA SER A 283 6.42 2.05 -4.00
C SER A 283 7.80 1.42 -4.15
N THR A 284 8.33 1.28 -5.37
CA THR A 284 9.66 0.67 -5.61
C THR A 284 10.83 1.62 -5.41
N GLY A 285 10.56 2.92 -5.32
CA GLY A 285 11.58 3.96 -5.42
C GLY A 285 11.92 4.36 -6.87
N PRO A 286 12.44 5.58 -7.08
CA PRO A 286 12.67 6.12 -8.42
C PRO A 286 13.65 5.28 -9.25
N GLY A 287 14.76 4.82 -8.66
CA GLY A 287 15.78 4.05 -9.37
C GLY A 287 15.29 2.70 -9.89
N VAL A 288 14.44 1.99 -9.11
CA VAL A 288 13.84 0.72 -9.55
C VAL A 288 12.76 1.00 -10.61
N ALA A 289 11.91 2.00 -10.39
CA ALA A 289 10.86 2.36 -11.34
C ALA A 289 11.43 2.70 -12.72
N GLU A 290 12.46 3.56 -12.77
CA GLU A 290 13.14 3.94 -14.02
C GLU A 290 13.79 2.74 -14.70
N MET A 291 14.51 1.92 -13.93
CA MET A 291 15.14 0.70 -14.44
C MET A 291 14.11 -0.26 -15.05
N LEU A 292 12.99 -0.50 -14.37
CA LEU A 292 11.93 -1.38 -14.86
C LEU A 292 11.30 -0.81 -16.13
N ALA A 293 11.00 0.49 -16.15
CA ALA A 293 10.43 1.16 -17.31
C ALA A 293 11.36 1.09 -18.53
N GLN A 294 12.66 1.30 -18.35
CA GLN A 294 13.65 1.23 -19.42
C GLN A 294 13.83 -0.20 -19.96
N ARG A 295 13.81 -1.22 -19.09
CA ARG A 295 14.07 -2.62 -19.49
C ARG A 295 12.84 -3.33 -20.04
N LEU A 296 11.66 -3.07 -19.49
CA LEU A 296 10.44 -3.81 -19.79
C LEU A 296 9.41 -2.96 -20.56
N GLY A 297 9.43 -1.64 -20.40
CA GLY A 297 8.44 -0.73 -20.95
C GLY A 297 7.12 -0.76 -20.17
N LEU A 298 6.46 0.39 -20.04
CA LEU A 298 5.23 0.53 -19.24
C LEU A 298 4.08 -0.34 -19.73
N ARG A 299 3.94 -0.56 -21.04
CA ARG A 299 2.89 -1.42 -21.59
C ARG A 299 3.01 -2.86 -21.11
N ARG A 300 4.24 -3.41 -21.10
CA ARG A 300 4.49 -4.76 -20.62
C ARG A 300 4.33 -4.84 -19.11
N LEU A 301 4.86 -3.85 -18.38
CA LEU A 301 4.67 -3.76 -16.94
C LEU A 301 3.19 -3.73 -16.56
N ALA A 302 2.36 -2.98 -17.29
CA ALA A 302 0.92 -2.91 -17.05
C ALA A 302 0.20 -4.24 -17.36
N GLY A 303 0.65 -4.95 -18.40
CA GLY A 303 0.02 -6.18 -18.87
C GLY A 303 0.40 -7.44 -18.10
N GLU A 304 1.66 -7.54 -17.68
CA GLU A 304 2.23 -8.76 -17.09
C GLU A 304 2.57 -8.63 -15.61
N TYR A 305 2.86 -7.42 -15.12
CA TYR A 305 3.51 -7.23 -13.81
C TYR A 305 2.81 -6.23 -12.88
N ALA A 306 1.67 -5.66 -13.29
CA ALA A 306 1.00 -4.59 -12.52
C ALA A 306 0.59 -5.06 -11.12
N ASP A 307 -0.02 -6.24 -11.02
CA ASP A 307 -0.47 -6.80 -9.74
C ASP A 307 0.71 -7.21 -8.85
N LEU A 308 1.76 -7.81 -9.43
CA LEU A 308 2.99 -8.15 -8.70
C LEU A 308 3.69 -6.92 -8.13
N LEU A 309 3.85 -5.85 -8.93
CA LEU A 309 4.44 -4.60 -8.48
C LEU A 309 3.57 -3.89 -7.45
N PHE A 310 2.25 -3.96 -7.60
CA PHE A 310 1.32 -3.41 -6.62
C PHE A 310 1.41 -4.10 -5.26
N LEU A 311 1.63 -5.43 -5.24
CA LEU A 311 1.70 -6.22 -4.01
C LEU A 311 3.10 -6.22 -3.38
N TYR A 312 4.15 -6.32 -4.19
CA TYR A 312 5.52 -6.61 -3.72
C TYR A 312 6.56 -5.58 -4.13
N GLY A 313 6.16 -4.54 -4.87
CA GLY A 313 7.01 -3.38 -5.18
C GLY A 313 7.74 -2.79 -3.97
N PRO A 314 7.11 -2.68 -2.77
CA PRO A 314 7.77 -2.12 -1.59
C PRO A 314 9.03 -2.86 -1.14
N ALA A 315 9.17 -4.15 -1.47
CA ALA A 315 10.33 -4.95 -1.11
C ALA A 315 11.53 -4.71 -2.05
N LEU A 316 11.32 -4.10 -3.20
CA LEU A 316 12.36 -3.88 -4.21
C LEU A 316 13.16 -2.62 -3.89
N ALA A 317 14.47 -2.68 -4.11
CA ALA A 317 15.36 -1.54 -4.02
C ALA A 317 16.62 -1.74 -4.89
N LEU A 318 17.30 -0.65 -5.20
CA LEU A 318 18.64 -0.66 -5.78
C LEU A 318 19.54 0.25 -4.96
N GLU A 319 20.69 -0.27 -4.53
CA GLU A 319 21.73 0.50 -3.86
C GLU A 319 22.64 1.22 -4.87
N GLY A 320 23.41 2.19 -4.38
CA GLY A 320 24.49 2.82 -5.14
C GLY A 320 25.44 1.76 -5.72
N GLY A 321 25.64 1.79 -7.04
CA GLY A 321 26.40 0.78 -7.78
C GLY A 321 25.54 -0.32 -8.46
N GLY A 322 24.21 -0.24 -8.36
CA GLY A 322 23.30 -1.11 -9.14
C GLY A 322 23.06 -2.50 -8.55
N ARG A 323 23.41 -2.71 -7.27
CA ARG A 323 23.14 -3.94 -6.50
C ARG A 323 21.72 -3.93 -5.94
N CYS A 324 21.05 -5.07 -5.94
CA CYS A 324 19.81 -5.27 -5.20
C CYS A 324 20.12 -5.79 -3.78
N PRO A 325 19.75 -5.06 -2.71
CA PRO A 325 19.82 -5.59 -1.35
C PRO A 325 18.83 -6.74 -1.19
N VAL A 326 19.25 -7.82 -0.53
CA VAL A 326 18.42 -9.02 -0.36
C VAL A 326 18.12 -9.30 1.11
N PRO A 327 16.97 -9.93 1.43
CA PRO A 327 16.71 -10.48 2.76
C PRO A 327 17.87 -11.41 3.17
N GLY A 328 18.30 -11.31 4.42
CA GLY A 328 19.47 -12.02 4.95
C GLY A 328 20.81 -11.32 4.66
N GLY A 329 20.81 -10.19 3.97
CA GLY A 329 21.99 -9.36 3.72
C GLY A 329 23.06 -10.04 2.88
N ALA A 330 24.31 -9.58 3.01
CA ALA A 330 25.44 -10.09 2.23
C ALA A 330 25.67 -11.60 2.38
N SER A 331 25.42 -12.16 3.57
CA SER A 331 25.55 -13.60 3.84
C SER A 331 24.58 -14.46 3.01
N ALA A 332 23.43 -13.90 2.59
CA ALA A 332 22.43 -14.62 1.82
C ALA A 332 22.57 -14.43 0.29
N GLU A 333 23.53 -13.64 -0.20
CA GLU A 333 23.69 -13.39 -1.64
C GLU A 333 23.90 -14.68 -2.45
N ALA A 334 24.67 -15.63 -1.91
CA ALA A 334 24.92 -16.91 -2.56
C ALA A 334 23.64 -17.75 -2.66
N VAL A 335 22.84 -17.76 -1.58
CA VAL A 335 21.54 -18.45 -1.51
C VAL A 335 20.57 -17.87 -2.53
N TRP A 336 20.44 -16.54 -2.58
CA TRP A 336 19.59 -15.87 -3.55
C TRP A 336 20.04 -16.08 -4.99
N ARG A 337 21.36 -16.08 -5.24
CA ARG A 337 21.90 -16.39 -6.57
C ARG A 337 21.53 -17.80 -7.01
N GLU A 338 21.60 -18.79 -6.12
CA GLU A 338 21.20 -20.16 -6.46
C GLU A 338 19.68 -20.29 -6.66
N LEU A 339 18.89 -19.63 -5.81
CA LEU A 339 17.44 -19.68 -5.88
C LEU A 339 16.89 -18.96 -7.12
N VAL A 340 17.43 -17.80 -7.47
CA VAL A 340 16.96 -16.96 -8.58
C VAL A 340 17.65 -17.33 -9.89
N GLY A 341 18.94 -17.67 -9.86
CA GLY A 341 19.79 -17.93 -11.01
C GLY A 341 20.60 -16.71 -11.47
N VAL A 342 20.44 -15.56 -10.81
CA VAL A 342 21.14 -14.29 -11.10
C VAL A 342 21.74 -13.76 -9.81
N SER A 343 22.93 -13.15 -9.87
CA SER A 343 23.52 -12.54 -8.68
C SER A 343 22.77 -11.26 -8.28
N PRO A 344 22.49 -11.03 -6.98
CA PRO A 344 21.96 -9.75 -6.51
C PRO A 344 22.85 -8.54 -6.81
N ARG A 345 24.15 -8.78 -7.10
CA ARG A 345 25.08 -7.74 -7.56
C ARG A 345 24.73 -7.21 -8.96
N GLU A 346 24.05 -8.02 -9.78
CA GLU A 346 23.45 -7.59 -11.04
C GLU A 346 22.00 -7.15 -10.80
N GLY A 347 21.79 -6.14 -9.96
CA GLY A 347 20.50 -5.81 -9.36
C GLY A 347 19.36 -5.66 -10.37
N SER A 348 19.58 -4.99 -11.50
CA SER A 348 18.56 -4.85 -12.55
C SER A 348 18.09 -6.20 -13.13
N ARG A 349 19.04 -7.11 -13.43
CA ARG A 349 18.72 -8.45 -13.95
C ARG A 349 18.12 -9.33 -12.86
N PHE A 350 18.59 -9.17 -11.62
CA PHE A 350 18.07 -9.89 -10.47
C PHE A 350 16.60 -9.57 -10.23
N ILE A 351 16.24 -8.28 -10.18
CA ILE A 351 14.84 -7.83 -10.01
C ILE A 351 13.96 -8.29 -11.19
N GLU A 352 14.44 -8.16 -12.42
CA GLU A 352 13.74 -8.69 -13.60
C GLU A 352 13.50 -10.21 -13.48
N SER A 353 14.47 -10.95 -12.94
CA SER A 353 14.33 -12.38 -12.70
C SER A 353 13.37 -12.72 -11.55
N LEU A 354 13.30 -11.89 -10.50
CA LEU A 354 12.30 -12.06 -9.43
C LEU A 354 10.88 -11.94 -9.98
N LEU A 355 10.64 -10.96 -10.86
CA LEU A 355 9.33 -10.73 -11.50
C LEU A 355 8.91 -11.89 -12.42
N ARG A 356 9.86 -12.49 -13.14
CA ARG A 356 9.58 -13.50 -14.18
C ARG A 356 9.53 -14.93 -13.66
N LYS A 357 10.38 -15.26 -12.68
CA LYS A 357 10.62 -16.64 -12.32
C LYS A 357 9.40 -17.21 -11.59
N HIS A 358 8.82 -18.25 -12.20
CA HIS A 358 7.60 -18.90 -11.74
C HIS A 358 6.48 -17.86 -11.55
N ASP A 359 6.24 -17.03 -12.57
CA ASP A 359 5.15 -16.05 -12.61
C ASP A 359 5.08 -15.13 -11.37
N GLY A 360 6.24 -14.80 -10.80
CA GLY A 360 6.36 -13.87 -9.68
C GLY A 360 6.35 -14.52 -8.29
N ASP A 361 6.21 -15.85 -8.17
CA ASP A 361 6.31 -16.56 -6.88
C ASP A 361 7.63 -16.26 -6.17
N THR A 362 8.71 -16.10 -6.94
CA THR A 362 10.03 -15.77 -6.39
C THR A 362 10.04 -14.37 -5.77
N LEU A 363 9.34 -13.41 -6.37
CA LEU A 363 9.18 -12.07 -5.81
C LEU A 363 8.30 -12.07 -4.56
N ALA A 364 7.22 -12.87 -4.54
CA ALA A 364 6.40 -13.02 -3.35
C ALA A 364 7.21 -13.61 -2.18
N PHE A 365 8.00 -14.66 -2.42
CA PHE A 365 8.91 -15.24 -1.43
C PHE A 365 9.94 -14.22 -0.93
N PHE A 366 10.52 -13.45 -1.85
CA PHE A 366 11.43 -12.35 -1.52
C PHE A 366 10.76 -11.32 -0.60
N SER A 367 9.52 -10.94 -0.89
CA SER A 367 8.74 -10.00 -0.07
C SER A 367 8.39 -10.56 1.31
N LEU A 368 8.08 -11.86 1.43
CA LEU A 368 7.79 -12.51 2.73
C LEU A 368 9.02 -12.48 3.63
N LEU A 369 10.20 -12.82 3.08
CA LEU A 369 11.46 -12.78 3.81
C LEU A 369 11.90 -11.35 4.11
N HIS A 370 11.63 -10.41 3.21
CA HIS A 370 11.91 -8.99 3.44
C HIS A 370 11.19 -8.47 4.69
N ALA A 371 9.91 -8.82 4.86
CA ALA A 371 9.13 -8.44 6.03
C ALA A 371 9.51 -9.20 7.33
N ALA A 372 10.24 -10.31 7.22
CA ALA A 372 10.64 -11.12 8.36
C ALA A 372 11.77 -10.47 9.17
N THR A 373 11.85 -10.78 10.47
CA THR A 373 12.97 -10.34 11.33
C THR A 373 14.30 -10.91 10.84
N PRO A 374 15.44 -10.26 11.18
CA PRO A 374 16.77 -10.76 10.84
C PRO A 374 17.07 -12.19 11.29
N ASP A 375 16.62 -12.60 12.48
CA ASP A 375 16.80 -13.98 12.96
C ASP A 375 16.07 -14.99 12.10
N ARG A 376 14.82 -14.68 11.72
CA ARG A 376 14.02 -15.51 10.82
C ARG A 376 14.62 -15.55 9.42
N GLN A 377 15.08 -14.41 8.89
CA GLN A 377 15.81 -14.39 7.62
C GLN A 377 17.03 -15.30 7.67
N ARG A 378 17.85 -15.23 8.73
CA ARG A 378 19.00 -16.13 8.93
C ARG A 378 18.58 -17.61 8.99
N TRP A 379 17.47 -17.91 9.65
CA TRP A 379 16.99 -19.28 9.77
C TRP A 379 16.54 -19.86 8.43
N PHE A 380 15.71 -19.14 7.67
CA PHE A 380 15.22 -19.59 6.36
C PHE A 380 16.31 -19.59 5.28
N LEU A 381 17.26 -18.66 5.35
CA LEU A 381 18.33 -18.47 4.36
C LEU A 381 19.66 -19.07 4.82
N GLN A 382 19.64 -20.02 5.76
CA GLN A 382 20.86 -20.65 6.28
C GLN A 382 21.63 -21.38 5.17
N THR A 383 20.92 -22.09 4.29
CA THR A 383 21.48 -22.75 3.10
C THR A 383 20.53 -22.58 1.92
N ALA A 384 21.02 -22.86 0.71
CA ALA A 384 20.20 -22.79 -0.50
C ALA A 384 19.14 -23.89 -0.55
N GLU A 385 19.47 -25.08 -0.03
CA GLU A 385 18.55 -26.21 0.06
C GLU A 385 17.36 -25.88 0.96
N ARG A 386 17.61 -25.32 2.15
CA ARG A 386 16.54 -24.89 3.06
C ARG A 386 15.69 -23.78 2.45
N ALA A 387 16.32 -22.78 1.84
CA ALA A 387 15.59 -21.70 1.19
C ALA A 387 14.69 -22.22 0.06
N ARG A 388 15.20 -23.15 -0.76
CA ARG A 388 14.42 -23.84 -1.81
C ARG A 388 13.26 -24.64 -1.22
N LEU A 389 13.49 -25.37 -0.12
CA LEU A 389 12.45 -26.14 0.55
C LEU A 389 11.27 -25.25 0.98
N PHE A 390 11.53 -24.14 1.68
CA PHE A 390 10.46 -23.25 2.15
C PHE A 390 9.84 -22.42 1.02
N TYR A 391 10.59 -22.15 -0.05
CA TYR A 391 10.06 -21.59 -1.29
C TYR A 391 9.04 -22.54 -1.93
N GLU A 392 9.37 -23.83 -2.06
CA GLU A 392 8.47 -24.86 -2.62
C GLU A 392 7.23 -25.07 -1.74
N ILE A 393 7.39 -25.11 -0.42
CA ILE A 393 6.27 -25.19 0.53
C ILE A 393 5.31 -24.01 0.36
N MET A 394 5.82 -22.80 0.16
CA MET A 394 4.98 -21.62 -0.09
C MET A 394 4.24 -21.73 -1.43
N ARG A 395 4.95 -22.08 -2.51
CA ARG A 395 4.35 -22.20 -3.83
C ARG A 395 3.26 -23.27 -3.89
N ASP A 396 3.51 -24.41 -3.24
CA ASP A 396 2.59 -25.55 -3.25
C ASP A 396 1.40 -25.35 -2.28
N ALA A 397 1.39 -24.27 -1.49
CA ALA A 397 0.34 -24.02 -0.53
C ALA A 397 -0.99 -23.63 -1.22
N PRO A 398 -2.14 -24.17 -0.79
CA PRO A 398 -3.44 -23.92 -1.43
C PRO A 398 -3.80 -22.44 -1.59
N GLU A 399 -3.44 -21.59 -0.63
CA GLU A 399 -3.73 -20.15 -0.69
C GLU A 399 -2.88 -19.41 -1.74
N TRP A 400 -1.78 -20.00 -2.22
CA TRP A 400 -0.92 -19.49 -3.30
C TRP A 400 -1.18 -20.17 -4.65
N SER A 401 -2.01 -21.23 -4.69
CA SER A 401 -2.30 -22.02 -5.90
C SER A 401 -2.89 -21.23 -7.09
N ARG A 402 -3.40 -20.02 -6.85
CA ARG A 402 -3.97 -19.15 -7.89
C ARG A 402 -2.96 -18.18 -8.51
N GLY A 403 -1.71 -18.16 -8.03
CA GLY A 403 -0.65 -17.26 -8.50
C GLY A 403 -0.30 -16.16 -7.49
N ALA A 404 0.96 -15.73 -7.53
CA ALA A 404 1.50 -14.68 -6.66
C ALA A 404 0.93 -13.28 -6.95
N ASP A 405 0.41 -13.04 -8.15
CA ASP A 405 -0.26 -11.81 -8.57
C ASP A 405 -1.61 -11.57 -7.89
N LEU A 406 -2.14 -12.59 -7.20
CA LEU A 406 -3.37 -12.46 -6.41
C LEU A 406 -3.08 -12.21 -4.94
N ARG A 407 -3.79 -11.23 -4.37
CA ARG A 407 -3.65 -10.89 -2.96
C ARG A 407 -4.11 -12.05 -2.06
N VAL A 408 -3.17 -12.65 -1.34
CA VAL A 408 -3.45 -13.64 -0.30
C VAL A 408 -3.82 -12.94 1.01
N ARG A 409 -5.07 -13.10 1.48
CA ARG A 409 -5.57 -12.42 2.70
C ARG A 409 -5.23 -13.15 4.00
N LYS A 410 -5.21 -14.48 3.98
CA LYS A 410 -4.86 -15.35 5.09
C LYS A 410 -3.91 -16.41 4.57
N SER A 411 -2.72 -16.49 5.14
CA SER A 411 -1.75 -17.52 4.78
C SER A 411 -0.99 -17.95 6.03
N PRO A 412 -1.30 -19.14 6.58
CA PRO A 412 -0.49 -19.74 7.62
C PRO A 412 0.99 -19.82 7.26
N ILE A 413 1.30 -19.98 5.97
CA ILE A 413 2.68 -19.96 5.47
C ILE A 413 3.30 -18.57 5.59
N ALA A 414 2.60 -17.50 5.21
CA ALA A 414 3.11 -16.15 5.43
C ALA A 414 3.31 -15.84 6.93
N ASP A 415 2.40 -16.33 7.78
CA ASP A 415 2.50 -16.22 9.23
C ASP A 415 3.71 -16.99 9.76
N LEU A 416 4.06 -18.15 9.17
CA LEU A 416 5.29 -18.88 9.51
C LEU A 416 6.56 -18.03 9.27
N PHE A 417 6.68 -17.38 8.12
CA PHE A 417 7.83 -16.49 7.85
C PHE A 417 7.90 -15.32 8.84
N ARG A 418 6.73 -14.81 9.23
CA ARG A 418 6.61 -13.65 10.13
C ARG A 418 6.89 -14.01 11.57
N ASP A 419 6.35 -15.14 12.04
CA ASP A 419 6.13 -15.41 13.47
C ASP A 419 6.82 -16.68 13.97
N LEU A 420 7.63 -17.37 13.15
CA LEU A 420 8.42 -18.55 13.58
C LEU A 420 9.09 -18.26 14.94
N PRO A 421 8.74 -19.04 16.00
CA PRO A 421 9.28 -18.80 17.33
C PRO A 421 10.73 -19.26 17.39
N LEU A 422 11.64 -18.29 17.46
CA LEU A 422 13.08 -18.54 17.63
C LEU A 422 13.50 -18.22 19.08
N SER A 423 14.49 -18.94 19.58
CA SER A 423 15.24 -18.61 20.80
C SER A 423 16.43 -17.69 20.48
N ASP A 424 17.06 -17.13 21.52
CA ASP A 424 18.19 -16.20 21.37
C ASP A 424 19.42 -16.83 20.69
N ASP A 425 19.53 -18.17 20.71
CA ASP A 425 20.56 -18.94 20.00
C ASP A 425 20.17 -19.31 18.55
N GLY A 426 19.06 -18.78 18.04
CA GLY A 426 18.59 -18.96 16.66
C GLY A 426 17.94 -20.31 16.38
N ARG A 427 17.62 -21.09 17.41
CA ARG A 427 16.91 -22.38 17.29
C ARG A 427 15.40 -22.21 17.34
N VAL A 428 14.67 -23.19 16.82
CA VAL A 428 13.21 -23.18 16.88
C VAL A 428 12.74 -23.53 18.30
N ARG A 429 11.94 -22.64 18.88
CA ARG A 429 11.33 -22.85 20.20
C ARG A 429 10.03 -23.62 20.04
N PHE A 430 10.06 -24.89 20.39
CA PHE A 430 8.88 -25.75 20.40
C PHE A 430 8.15 -25.68 21.76
N PRO A 431 6.90 -25.20 21.81
CA PRO A 431 6.10 -25.26 23.03
C PRO A 431 5.97 -26.72 23.52
N GLY A 432 6.37 -27.01 24.76
CA GLY A 432 6.38 -28.37 25.30
C GLY A 432 7.55 -29.26 24.86
N GLY A 433 8.51 -28.73 24.09
CA GLY A 433 9.68 -29.46 23.58
C GLY A 433 9.45 -30.09 22.20
N PRO A 434 10.53 -30.34 21.43
CA PRO A 434 10.44 -30.88 20.07
C PRO A 434 9.76 -32.25 20.02
N GLU A 435 9.85 -33.06 21.08
CA GLU A 435 9.26 -34.40 21.17
C GLU A 435 7.72 -34.36 21.06
N VAL A 436 7.07 -33.34 21.63
CA VAL A 436 5.59 -33.16 21.51
C VAL A 436 5.20 -32.99 20.04
N TRP A 437 6.03 -32.28 19.29
CA TRP A 437 5.82 -32.04 17.86
C TRP A 437 6.34 -33.18 16.99
N GLN A 438 7.20 -34.06 17.49
CA GLN A 438 7.56 -35.32 16.82
C GLN A 438 6.48 -36.41 16.97
N VAL A 439 5.81 -36.47 18.12
CA VAL A 439 4.83 -37.53 18.51
C VAL A 439 3.43 -37.32 17.92
N ALA A 440 3.16 -36.23 17.20
CA ALA A 440 1.92 -36.08 16.41
C ALA A 440 1.84 -37.01 15.17
N ARG A 441 2.71 -38.04 15.08
CA ARG A 441 2.40 -39.28 14.35
C ARG A 441 1.37 -40.04 15.19
N GLY A 442 0.19 -40.37 14.67
CA GLY A 442 -0.83 -41.15 15.40
C GLY A 442 -0.43 -42.59 15.78
N THR A 443 0.71 -42.81 16.43
CA THR A 443 1.34 -44.11 16.72
C THR A 443 2.26 -44.08 17.96
N GLY A 444 1.93 -43.35 19.04
CA GLY A 444 2.73 -43.39 20.27
C GLY A 444 1.92 -43.27 21.55
N GLU A 445 2.03 -44.24 22.46
CA GLU A 445 1.40 -44.22 23.78
C GLU A 445 1.84 -42.99 24.61
N LEU A 446 0.85 -42.33 25.23
CA LEU A 446 0.99 -41.17 26.12
C LEU A 446 1.72 -41.47 27.45
N SER A 447 2.26 -42.68 27.64
CA SER A 447 2.83 -43.15 28.90
C SER A 447 4.28 -42.68 29.16
N GLY A 448 4.91 -41.97 28.22
CA GLY A 448 6.32 -41.57 28.30
C GLY A 448 6.63 -40.08 28.57
N ILE A 449 5.62 -39.22 28.74
CA ILE A 449 5.79 -37.75 28.75
C ILE A 449 6.75 -37.27 29.86
N ALA A 450 6.72 -37.92 31.03
CA ALA A 450 7.60 -37.56 32.17
C ALA A 450 9.06 -38.02 32.02
N ARG A 451 9.34 -39.06 31.22
CA ARG A 451 10.72 -39.54 30.96
C ARG A 451 11.37 -38.85 29.75
N LEU A 452 10.58 -38.35 28.81
CA LEU A 452 11.06 -37.59 27.64
C LEU A 452 11.47 -36.15 27.99
N ALA A 453 10.83 -35.52 28.98
CA ALA A 453 11.16 -34.18 29.46
C ALA A 453 12.62 -34.02 29.95
N LYS A 454 13.28 -35.13 30.34
CA LYS A 454 14.69 -35.12 30.79
C LYS A 454 15.70 -35.17 29.65
N ARG A 455 15.25 -35.43 28.41
CA ARG A 455 16.07 -35.40 27.18
C ARG A 455 15.97 -34.09 26.38
N ALA A 456 15.23 -33.10 26.90
CA ALA A 456 14.92 -31.82 26.26
C ALA A 456 16.12 -30.88 25.98
N GLN A 457 17.35 -31.37 25.99
CA GLN A 457 18.51 -30.59 25.55
C GLN A 457 18.79 -30.87 24.06
N ARG A 458 18.09 -30.07 23.25
CA ARG A 458 18.39 -29.71 21.85
C ARG A 458 18.19 -30.84 20.82
N ALA A 459 17.07 -30.79 20.11
CA ALA A 459 16.96 -31.44 18.80
C ALA A 459 18.12 -31.00 17.90
N LYS A 460 18.58 -31.87 16.99
CA LYS A 460 19.59 -31.44 16.01
C LYS A 460 18.97 -30.42 15.05
N PRO A 461 19.72 -29.45 14.49
CA PRO A 461 19.16 -28.47 13.54
C PRO A 461 18.36 -29.10 12.38
N ALA A 462 18.79 -30.27 11.90
CA ALA A 462 18.07 -31.03 10.86
C ALA A 462 16.73 -31.62 11.36
N GLU A 463 16.62 -31.99 12.64
CA GLU A 463 15.38 -32.47 13.24
C GLU A 463 14.41 -31.31 13.47
N GLU A 464 14.89 -30.12 13.85
CA GLU A 464 14.08 -28.91 13.97
C GLU A 464 13.46 -28.51 12.63
N GLU A 465 14.28 -28.50 11.57
CA GLU A 465 13.84 -28.22 10.20
C GLU A 465 12.79 -29.21 9.72
N ALA A 466 13.01 -30.52 9.93
CA ALA A 466 12.06 -31.56 9.56
C ALA A 466 10.70 -31.41 10.28
N ILE A 467 10.69 -30.97 11.54
CA ILE A 467 9.44 -30.68 12.26
C ILE A 467 8.73 -29.49 11.62
N VAL A 468 9.42 -28.38 11.36
CA VAL A 468 8.81 -27.17 10.76
C VAL A 468 8.31 -27.44 9.35
N GLU A 469 9.08 -28.16 8.53
CA GLU A 469 8.65 -28.61 7.20
C GLU A 469 7.33 -29.40 7.32
N ARG A 470 7.30 -30.39 8.21
CA ARG A 470 6.12 -31.24 8.38
C ARG A 470 4.91 -30.41 8.81
N LEU A 471 5.07 -29.51 9.77
CA LEU A 471 3.99 -28.61 10.22
C LEU A 471 3.47 -27.73 9.07
N ALA A 472 4.37 -27.26 8.20
CA ALA A 472 3.99 -26.42 7.08
C ALA A 472 3.24 -27.21 5.97
N ARG A 473 3.57 -28.49 5.78
CA ARG A 473 2.92 -29.38 4.80
C ARG A 473 1.63 -30.03 5.33
N GLU A 474 1.57 -30.40 6.62
CA GLU A 474 0.45 -31.10 7.23
C GLU A 474 -0.66 -30.13 7.67
N ARG A 475 -1.75 -30.09 6.90
CA ARG A 475 -2.97 -29.34 7.25
C ARG A 475 -4.08 -30.30 7.63
N TYR A 476 -4.69 -30.14 8.81
CA TYR A 476 -5.90 -30.89 9.16
C TYR A 476 -7.04 -30.53 8.22
N ARG A 477 -7.75 -31.55 7.70
CA ARG A 477 -8.99 -31.40 6.94
C ARG A 477 -10.22 -31.52 7.87
N LEU A 478 -10.29 -30.73 8.93
CA LEU A 478 -11.49 -30.64 9.75
C LEU A 478 -11.95 -29.20 9.79
N ALA A 479 -13.20 -28.97 9.39
CA ALA A 479 -13.76 -27.67 9.01
C ALA A 479 -13.73 -26.58 10.10
N ASP A 480 -13.42 -26.94 11.35
CA ASP A 480 -13.48 -26.06 12.52
C ASP A 480 -12.20 -26.05 13.40
N LEU A 481 -11.07 -26.61 12.94
CA LEU A 481 -9.80 -26.63 13.71
C LEU A 481 -8.67 -25.89 12.97
N LEU A 482 -7.92 -25.07 13.71
CA LEU A 482 -6.66 -24.48 13.25
C LEU A 482 -5.69 -25.58 12.80
N SER A 483 -4.96 -25.33 11.70
CA SER A 483 -3.91 -26.24 11.22
C SER A 483 -2.83 -26.46 12.29
N GLN A 484 -2.04 -27.55 12.19
CA GLN A 484 -0.93 -27.78 13.11
C GLN A 484 0.05 -26.60 13.14
N LEU A 485 0.27 -25.98 11.98
CA LEU A 485 1.07 -24.77 11.85
C LEU A 485 0.47 -23.58 12.63
N GLU A 486 -0.82 -23.31 12.47
CA GLU A 486 -1.47 -22.21 13.20
C GLU A 486 -1.46 -22.42 14.72
N ASN A 487 -1.64 -23.67 15.18
CA ASN A 487 -1.51 -24.00 16.60
C ASN A 487 -0.07 -23.81 17.11
N PHE A 488 0.92 -24.18 16.30
CA PHE A 488 2.34 -23.95 16.60
C PHE A 488 2.66 -22.46 16.73
N LEU A 489 2.15 -21.63 15.81
CA LEU A 489 2.39 -20.19 15.79
C LEU A 489 1.58 -19.42 16.87
N ALA A 490 0.42 -19.92 17.29
CA ALA A 490 -0.41 -19.27 18.30
C ALA A 490 0.20 -19.28 19.72
N GLY A 491 1.09 -20.24 20.02
CA GLY A 491 1.68 -20.41 21.34
C GLY A 491 0.65 -20.70 22.46
N PRO A 492 1.10 -20.92 23.71
CA PRO A 492 0.20 -21.22 24.83
C PRO A 492 -0.68 -20.04 25.28
N ASP A 493 -0.38 -18.79 24.89
CA ASP A 493 -1.06 -17.58 25.41
C ASP A 493 -2.28 -17.12 24.59
N ARG A 494 -2.65 -17.82 23.50
CA ARG A 494 -3.83 -17.50 22.68
C ARG A 494 -4.91 -18.57 22.69
N THR A 495 -5.07 -19.31 23.79
CA THR A 495 -6.32 -20.07 23.99
C THR A 495 -7.46 -19.09 24.29
N SER A 496 -8.22 -18.72 23.26
CA SER A 496 -9.57 -18.19 23.45
C SER A 496 -10.35 -19.10 24.41
N PRO A 497 -11.15 -18.55 25.35
CA PRO A 497 -11.80 -19.30 26.43
C PRO A 497 -12.98 -20.19 25.98
N GLY A 498 -12.94 -20.75 24.77
CA GLY A 498 -14.02 -21.56 24.18
C GLY A 498 -13.68 -23.03 23.93
N ALA A 499 -12.41 -23.42 23.81
CA ALA A 499 -12.03 -24.80 23.49
C ALA A 499 -11.73 -25.60 24.77
N ARG A 500 -12.77 -25.88 25.58
CA ARG A 500 -12.68 -26.97 26.55
C ARG A 500 -12.63 -28.28 25.78
N ALA A 501 -11.47 -28.92 25.81
CA ALA A 501 -11.29 -30.30 25.42
C ALA A 501 -12.34 -31.18 26.11
N ARG A 502 -13.25 -31.77 25.33
CA ARG A 502 -13.90 -33.03 25.69
C ARG A 502 -13.17 -34.13 24.95
N ALA A 503 -12.23 -34.77 25.63
CA ALA A 503 -11.97 -36.18 25.38
C ALA A 503 -13.08 -36.98 26.10
N PRO A 504 -13.44 -38.19 25.65
CA PRO A 504 -14.23 -39.11 26.46
C PRO A 504 -13.53 -39.43 27.78
#